data_AF-A0AAN5RZD1-F1
#
_entry.id   AF-A0AAN5RZD1-F1
#
_cell.length_a   1.000
_cell.length_b   1.000
_cell.length_c   1.000
_cell.angle_alpha   90.00
_cell.angle_beta   90.00
_cell.angle_gamma   90.00
#
_symmetry.space_group_name_H-M   'P 1'
#
loop_
_entity.id
_entity.type
_entity.pdbx_description
1 polymer ?
#
loop_
_entity_poly.entity_id
_entity_poly.type
_entity_poly.pdbx_seq_one_letter_code
_entity_poly.pdbx_strand_id
1 'polypeptide(L)'
;MDNTSPDNAQIREFVDRLKTVTGSRFFHYLNDKQVKTTCLMCGYNGRQVIDETNYTTAQDRLDNKPPHTFVTFYYHTPGIPADSINHYYYRLICDNCGFVTQHSARYVINWLDEEARREQHLTDAEWVNMPEQAITEPDGK
;
A
#
# COMPACT_ATOMS: atom_id res chain seq x y z
N MET A 1 4.01 -28.36 -16.72
CA MET A 1 4.22 -27.89 -18.10
C MET A 1 3.96 -26.40 -18.09
N ASP A 2 4.97 -25.64 -18.53
CA ASP A 2 5.08 -24.18 -18.73
C ASP A 2 4.57 -23.19 -17.68
N ASN A 3 5.53 -22.69 -16.90
CA ASN A 3 5.38 -21.63 -15.89
C ASN A 3 5.89 -20.27 -16.40
N THR A 4 5.88 -20.05 -17.71
CA THR A 4 6.43 -18.86 -18.38
C THR A 4 5.40 -18.21 -19.30
N SER A 5 4.27 -17.78 -18.72
CA SER A 5 3.51 -16.65 -19.29
C SER A 5 4.04 -15.36 -18.66
N PRO A 6 4.39 -14.32 -19.44
CA PRO A 6 4.82 -13.02 -18.91
C PRO A 6 3.79 -12.36 -17.97
N ASP A 7 2.51 -12.76 -18.04
CA ASP A 7 1.44 -12.34 -17.11
C ASP A 7 1.74 -12.71 -15.65
N ASN A 8 2.45 -13.81 -15.42
CA ASN A 8 2.67 -14.31 -14.06
C ASN A 8 3.73 -13.48 -13.31
N ALA A 9 4.67 -12.85 -14.01
CA ALA A 9 5.68 -12.01 -13.38
C ALA A 9 5.09 -10.69 -12.85
N GLN A 10 4.25 -10.03 -13.67
CA GLN A 10 3.57 -8.78 -13.29
C GLN A 10 2.63 -9.00 -12.10
N ILE A 11 1.92 -10.14 -12.08
CA ILE A 11 1.03 -10.48 -10.97
C ILE A 11 1.83 -10.78 -9.70
N ARG A 12 2.94 -11.49 -9.80
CA ARG A 12 3.83 -11.72 -8.63
C ARG A 12 4.36 -10.41 -8.06
N GLU A 13 4.88 -9.53 -8.92
CA GLU A 13 5.35 -8.21 -8.50
C GLU A 13 4.23 -7.41 -7.85
N PHE A 14 3.04 -7.39 -8.45
CA PHE A 14 1.88 -6.73 -7.90
C PHE A 14 1.51 -7.28 -6.51
N VAL A 15 1.47 -8.61 -6.34
CA VAL A 15 1.20 -9.28 -5.05
C VAL A 15 2.24 -8.92 -4.00
N ASP A 16 3.51 -8.82 -4.37
CA ASP A 16 4.55 -8.37 -3.42
C ASP A 16 4.35 -6.91 -3.01
N ARG A 17 3.92 -6.06 -3.95
CA ARG A 17 3.56 -4.68 -3.65
C ARG A 17 2.35 -4.57 -2.72
N LEU A 18 1.38 -5.49 -2.79
CA LEU A 18 0.24 -5.52 -1.85
C LEU A 18 0.67 -5.64 -0.38
N LYS A 19 1.80 -6.30 -0.12
CA LYS A 19 2.37 -6.47 1.22
C LYS A 19 3.01 -5.19 1.78
N THR A 20 3.13 -4.13 0.97
CA THR A 20 3.66 -2.82 1.41
C THR A 20 2.57 -1.88 1.94
N VAL A 21 1.31 -2.30 1.83
CA VAL A 21 0.15 -1.52 2.28
C VAL A 21 -0.10 -1.79 3.76
N THR A 22 0.40 -0.90 4.62
CA THR A 22 0.12 -0.93 6.07
C THR A 22 -1.28 -0.40 6.37
N GLY A 23 -1.81 -0.67 7.57
CA GLY A 23 -3.09 -0.10 8.01
C GLY A 23 -3.12 1.43 7.92
N SER A 24 -2.04 2.10 8.36
CA SER A 24 -1.91 3.56 8.26
C SER A 24 -2.00 4.07 6.82
N ARG A 25 -1.26 3.45 5.89
CA ARG A 25 -1.29 3.81 4.46
C ARG A 25 -2.66 3.60 3.85
N PHE A 26 -3.33 2.50 4.21
CA PHE A 26 -4.66 2.22 3.70
C PHE A 26 -5.69 3.24 4.22
N PHE A 27 -5.64 3.62 5.51
CA PHE A 27 -6.51 4.68 6.04
C PHE A 27 -6.22 6.05 5.40
N HIS A 28 -4.95 6.37 5.11
CA HIS A 28 -4.61 7.59 4.38
C HIS A 28 -5.23 7.60 2.98
N TYR A 29 -5.13 6.48 2.24
CA TYR A 29 -5.81 6.31 0.97
C TYR A 29 -7.32 6.53 1.09
N LEU A 30 -7.98 5.90 2.08
CA LEU A 30 -9.42 6.03 2.28
C LEU A 30 -9.82 7.49 2.56
N ASN A 31 -9.04 8.20 3.38
CA ASN A 31 -9.26 9.60 3.70
C ASN A 31 -9.05 10.52 2.48
N ASP A 32 -7.98 10.30 1.69
CA ASP A 32 -7.71 11.04 0.46
C ASP A 32 -8.85 10.88 -0.57
N LYS A 33 -9.40 9.66 -0.67
CA LYS A 33 -10.56 9.37 -1.52
C LYS A 33 -11.90 9.74 -0.91
N GLN A 34 -11.91 10.39 0.25
CA GLN A 34 -13.12 10.86 0.94
C GLN A 34 -14.13 9.72 1.18
N VAL A 35 -13.64 8.51 1.46
CA VAL A 35 -14.50 7.36 1.77
C VAL A 35 -15.25 7.66 3.07
N LYS A 36 -16.58 7.57 3.02
CA LYS A 36 -17.43 7.85 4.17
C LYS A 36 -17.20 6.82 5.27
N THR A 37 -17.06 7.28 6.51
CA THR A 37 -17.00 6.44 7.72
C THR A 37 -18.38 5.88 8.11
N THR A 38 -19.45 6.47 7.58
CA THR A 38 -20.82 5.99 7.78
C THR A 38 -21.07 4.72 6.97
N CYS A 39 -21.51 3.66 7.65
CA CYS A 39 -21.86 2.40 7.02
C CYS A 39 -23.01 2.59 6.01
N LEU A 40 -22.80 2.13 4.77
CA LEU A 40 -23.78 2.23 3.69
C LEU A 40 -25.04 1.37 3.92
N MET A 41 -24.96 0.33 4.77
CA MET A 41 -26.08 -0.57 5.03
C MET A 41 -26.91 -0.17 6.25
N CYS A 42 -26.28 0.12 7.38
CA CYS A 42 -26.99 0.37 8.63
C CYS A 42 -26.99 1.85 9.06
N GLY A 43 -26.30 2.73 8.32
CA GLY A 43 -26.20 4.16 8.65
C GLY A 43 -25.38 4.47 9.89
N TYR A 44 -24.78 3.47 10.55
CA TYR A 44 -23.95 3.69 11.73
C TYR A 44 -22.68 4.46 11.35
N ASN A 45 -22.46 5.58 12.02
CA ASN A 45 -21.24 6.37 11.90
C ASN A 45 -20.29 6.00 13.04
N GLY A 46 -19.53 4.92 12.84
CA GLY A 46 -18.64 4.36 13.85
C GLY A 46 -17.35 3.83 13.25
N ARG A 47 -16.71 2.88 13.96
CA ARG A 47 -15.39 2.42 13.54
C ARG A 47 -15.52 1.49 12.35
N GLN A 48 -14.57 1.64 11.45
CA GLN A 48 -14.39 0.72 10.33
C GLN A 48 -13.16 -0.14 10.65
N VAL A 49 -13.32 -1.45 10.52
CA VAL A 49 -12.31 -2.45 10.86
C VAL A 49 -11.65 -2.95 9.59
N ILE A 50 -10.34 -3.12 9.64
CA ILE A 50 -9.54 -3.77 8.61
C ILE A 50 -8.88 -5.01 9.21
N ASP A 51 -8.67 -6.03 8.38
CA ASP A 51 -7.90 -7.20 8.77
C ASP A 51 -6.42 -6.96 8.46
N GLU A 52 -5.53 -7.26 9.39
CA GLU A 52 -4.08 -7.17 9.19
C GLU A 52 -3.44 -8.56 9.22
N THR A 53 -2.56 -8.82 8.26
CA THR A 53 -1.72 -10.02 8.20
C THR A 53 -0.34 -9.68 8.72
N ASN A 54 0.19 -10.54 9.59
CA ASN A 54 1.52 -10.42 10.17
C ASN A 54 2.37 -11.62 9.75
N TYR A 55 3.62 -11.38 9.35
CA TYR A 55 4.59 -12.44 9.13
C TYR A 55 5.98 -12.04 9.62
N THR A 56 6.82 -13.04 9.87
CA THR A 56 8.21 -12.85 10.30
C THR A 56 9.05 -13.87 9.55
N THR A 57 10.11 -13.44 8.90
CA THR A 57 11.05 -14.37 8.27
C THR A 57 11.96 -15.01 9.32
N ALA A 58 12.64 -16.11 8.96
CA ALA A 58 13.63 -16.70 9.84
C ALA A 58 14.76 -15.71 10.19
N GLN A 59 15.19 -14.90 9.21
CA GLN A 59 16.21 -13.88 9.43
C GLN A 59 15.73 -12.78 10.37
N ASP A 60 14.49 -12.31 10.23
CA ASP A 60 13.95 -11.27 11.12
C ASP A 60 13.90 -11.74 12.59
N ARG A 61 13.61 -13.02 12.82
CA ARG A 61 13.68 -13.61 14.16
C ARG A 61 15.10 -13.63 14.71
N LEU A 62 16.08 -13.98 13.88
CA LEU A 62 17.49 -13.98 14.28
C LEU A 62 17.98 -12.55 14.60
N ASP A 63 17.53 -11.57 13.81
CA ASP A 63 17.90 -10.17 13.94
C ASP A 63 17.08 -9.42 15.02
N ASN A 64 16.15 -10.10 15.73
CA ASN A 64 15.18 -9.48 16.64
C ASN A 64 14.39 -8.31 16.02
N LYS A 65 14.09 -8.40 14.73
CA LYS A 65 13.28 -7.41 14.02
C LYS A 65 11.78 -7.60 14.33
N PRO A 66 11.00 -6.50 14.36
CA PRO A 66 9.55 -6.60 14.51
C PRO A 66 8.93 -7.35 13.32
N PRO A 67 7.75 -7.98 13.49
CA PRO A 67 7.02 -8.60 12.40
C PRO A 67 6.66 -7.59 11.30
N HIS A 68 6.63 -8.06 10.06
CA HIS A 68 6.05 -7.32 8.96
C HIS A 68 4.52 -7.36 9.05
N THR A 69 3.88 -6.20 8.98
CA THR A 69 2.42 -6.04 9.07
C THR A 69 1.90 -5.35 7.83
N PHE A 70 0.84 -5.90 7.23
CA PHE A 70 0.15 -5.30 6.09
C PHE A 70 -1.34 -5.62 6.12
N VAL A 71 -2.15 -4.82 5.42
CA VAL A 71 -3.60 -5.04 5.32
C VAL A 71 -3.84 -6.32 4.52
N THR A 72 -4.63 -7.23 5.07
CA THR A 72 -4.99 -8.49 4.43
C THR A 72 -5.70 -8.21 3.11
N PHE A 73 -5.15 -8.75 2.02
CA PHE A 73 -5.76 -8.69 0.69
C PHE A 73 -6.37 -10.04 0.33
N TYR A 74 -7.39 -9.98 -0.51
CA TYR A 74 -8.15 -11.14 -0.96
C TYR A 74 -8.12 -11.22 -2.48
N TYR A 75 -8.22 -12.43 -3.01
CA TYR A 75 -8.34 -12.69 -4.44
C TYR A 75 -9.77 -13.14 -4.76
N HIS A 76 -10.36 -12.57 -5.79
CA HIS A 76 -11.61 -13.05 -6.38
C HIS A 76 -11.28 -14.03 -7.51
N THR A 77 -11.76 -15.26 -7.43
CA THR A 77 -11.63 -16.23 -8.53
C THR A 77 -12.77 -16.00 -9.53
N PRO A 78 -12.50 -15.41 -10.71
CA PRO A 78 -13.53 -15.22 -11.72
C PRO A 78 -14.04 -16.56 -12.28
N GLY A 79 -15.28 -16.58 -12.76
CA GLY A 79 -15.85 -17.77 -13.40
C GLY A 79 -15.19 -18.12 -14.75
N ILE A 80 -14.51 -17.15 -15.37
CA ILE A 80 -13.66 -17.36 -16.55
C ILE A 80 -12.21 -17.25 -16.08
N PRO A 81 -11.36 -18.28 -16.24
CA PRO A 81 -9.97 -18.24 -15.81
C PRO A 81 -9.21 -17.16 -16.58
N ALA A 82 -9.05 -16.02 -15.93
CA ALA A 82 -8.20 -14.93 -16.36
C ALA A 82 -7.43 -14.46 -15.12
N ASP A 83 -6.12 -14.45 -15.19
CA ASP A 83 -5.31 -13.90 -14.10
C ASP A 83 -5.22 -12.38 -14.32
N SER A 84 -5.62 -11.60 -13.32
CA SER A 84 -5.64 -10.15 -13.42
C SER A 84 -5.40 -9.50 -12.06
N ILE A 85 -4.63 -8.41 -12.06
CA ILE A 85 -4.44 -7.56 -10.87
C ILE A 85 -5.76 -6.97 -10.36
N ASN A 86 -6.79 -6.90 -11.21
CA ASN A 86 -8.11 -6.38 -10.83
C ASN A 86 -8.89 -7.33 -9.91
N HIS A 87 -8.43 -8.57 -9.74
CA HIS A 87 -9.07 -9.56 -8.87
C HIS A 87 -8.64 -9.43 -7.41
N TYR A 88 -7.68 -8.57 -7.10
CA TYR A 88 -7.22 -8.32 -5.74
C TYR A 88 -7.94 -7.15 -5.10
N TYR A 89 -8.35 -7.31 -3.84
CA TYR A 89 -9.05 -6.27 -3.10
C TYR A 89 -8.75 -6.33 -1.59
N TYR A 90 -8.86 -5.19 -0.94
CA TYR A 90 -8.88 -5.02 0.51
C TYR A 90 -10.32 -4.97 1.02
N ARG A 91 -10.52 -5.29 2.30
CA ARG A 91 -11.83 -5.22 2.95
C ARG A 91 -11.85 -4.16 4.03
N LEU A 92 -13.01 -3.52 4.16
CA LEU A 92 -13.34 -2.62 5.25
C LEU A 92 -14.68 -3.08 5.83
N ILE A 93 -14.72 -3.30 7.15
CA ILE A 93 -15.82 -3.97 7.83
C ILE A 93 -16.46 -3.02 8.84
N CYS A 94 -17.77 -2.85 8.77
CA CYS A 94 -18.50 -2.09 9.78
C CYS A 94 -18.51 -2.84 11.12
N ASP A 95 -18.04 -2.19 12.18
CA ASP A 95 -17.99 -2.73 13.55
C ASP A 95 -19.37 -3.03 14.16
N ASN A 96 -20.43 -2.39 13.67
CA ASN A 96 -21.79 -2.53 14.20
C ASN A 96 -22.62 -3.64 13.54
N CYS A 97 -22.58 -3.74 12.20
CA CYS A 97 -23.46 -4.67 11.46
C CYS A 97 -22.71 -5.72 10.63
N GLY A 98 -21.37 -5.68 10.60
CA GLY A 98 -20.56 -6.61 9.84
C GLY A 98 -20.62 -6.43 8.32
N PHE A 99 -21.24 -5.35 7.82
CA PHE A 99 -21.24 -5.05 6.40
C PHE A 99 -19.80 -4.83 5.90
N VAL A 100 -19.47 -5.48 4.79
CA VAL A 100 -18.13 -5.46 4.20
C VAL A 100 -18.14 -4.68 2.90
N THR A 101 -17.32 -3.62 2.81
CA THR A 101 -17.00 -2.97 1.55
C THR A 101 -15.66 -3.48 1.02
N GLN A 102 -15.58 -3.62 -0.30
CA GLN A 102 -14.37 -4.07 -0.99
C GLN A 102 -13.72 -2.89 -1.71
N HIS A 103 -12.41 -2.76 -1.57
CA HIS A 103 -11.62 -1.73 -2.22
C HIS A 103 -10.61 -2.39 -3.15
N SER A 104 -10.68 -2.11 -4.45
CA SER A 104 -9.76 -2.70 -5.44
C SER A 104 -8.32 -2.33 -5.10
N ALA A 105 -7.48 -3.36 -4.97
CA ALA A 105 -6.11 -3.20 -4.54
C ALA A 105 -5.29 -2.40 -5.57
N ARG A 106 -5.62 -2.52 -6.86
CA ARG A 106 -4.98 -1.77 -7.94
C ARG A 106 -5.03 -0.26 -7.71
N TYR A 107 -6.17 0.29 -7.28
CA TYR A 107 -6.29 1.73 -7.06
C TYR A 107 -5.52 2.20 -5.83
N VAL A 108 -5.43 1.38 -4.79
CA VAL A 108 -4.60 1.67 -3.61
C VAL A 108 -3.12 1.72 -4.01
N ILE A 109 -2.67 0.73 -4.78
CA ILE A 109 -1.29 0.63 -5.25
C ILE A 109 -0.92 1.78 -6.18
N ASN A 110 -1.78 2.12 -7.13
CA ASN A 110 -1.56 3.26 -8.01
C ASN A 110 -1.48 4.59 -7.24
N TRP A 111 -2.28 4.75 -6.19
CA TRP A 111 -2.24 5.93 -5.35
C TRP A 111 -0.91 6.06 -4.59
N LEU A 112 -0.38 4.94 -4.07
CA LEU A 112 0.95 4.93 -3.44
C LEU A 112 2.07 5.31 -4.41
N ASP A 113 1.98 4.90 -5.68
CA ASP A 113 2.95 5.31 -6.71
C ASP A 113 2.88 6.79 -7.05
N GLU A 114 1.68 7.36 -7.03
CA GLU A 114 1.46 8.79 -7.21
C GLU A 114 1.97 9.59 -6.01
N GLU A 115 1.81 9.08 -4.78
CA GLU A 115 2.39 9.67 -3.58
C GLU A 115 3.93 9.66 -3.62
N ALA A 116 4.54 8.51 -3.90
CA ALA A 116 5.99 8.39 -3.97
C ALA A 116 6.63 9.29 -5.05
N ARG A 117 5.99 9.43 -6.22
CA ARG A 117 6.45 10.35 -7.26
C ARG A 117 6.33 11.82 -6.84
N ARG A 118 5.28 12.18 -6.11
CA ARG A 118 5.11 13.54 -5.58
C ARG A 118 6.20 13.86 -4.55
N GLU A 119 6.51 12.93 -3.66
CA GLU A 119 7.59 13.09 -2.67
C GLU A 119 8.96 13.25 -3.35
N GLN A 120 9.28 12.43 -4.36
CA GLN A 120 10.53 12.54 -5.11
C GLN A 120 10.67 13.89 -5.84
N HIS A 121 9.60 14.37 -6.48
CA HIS A 121 9.62 15.68 -7.12
C HIS A 121 9.83 16.83 -6.12
N LEU A 122 9.29 16.72 -4.90
CA LEU A 122 9.51 17.71 -3.85
C LEU A 122 10.96 17.71 -3.37
N THR A 123 11.56 16.53 -3.15
CA THR A 123 12.97 16.44 -2.75
C THR A 123 13.88 16.99 -3.83
N ASP A 124 13.63 16.67 -5.10
CA ASP A 124 14.44 17.17 -6.22
C ASP A 124 14.35 18.70 -6.34
N ALA A 125 13.16 19.28 -6.10
CA ALA A 125 12.96 20.72 -6.08
C ALA A 125 13.67 21.41 -4.89
N GLU A 126 13.77 20.75 -3.74
CA GLU A 126 14.53 21.25 -2.58
C GLU A 126 16.05 21.26 -2.86
N TRP A 127 16.58 20.23 -3.52
CA TRP A 127 17.99 20.18 -3.94
C TRP A 127 18.36 21.26 -4.95
N VAL A 128 17.46 21.56 -5.90
CA VAL A 128 17.67 22.63 -6.91
C VAL A 128 17.70 24.03 -6.27
N ASN A 129 17.04 24.21 -5.12
CA ASN A 129 16.99 25.50 -4.41
C ASN A 129 18.03 25.64 -3.29
N MET A 130 18.96 24.69 -3.13
CA MET A 130 19.99 24.75 -2.10
C MET A 130 21.15 25.67 -2.56
N PRO A 131 21.47 26.77 -1.86
CA PRO A 131 22.55 27.66 -2.25
C PRO A 131 23.90 26.94 -2.18
N GLU A 132 24.67 27.05 -3.24
CA GLU A 132 26.02 26.48 -3.37
C GLU A 132 26.90 26.99 -2.23
N GLN A 133 27.30 26.10 -1.31
CA GLN A 133 28.20 26.47 -0.22
C GLN A 133 29.58 26.77 -0.81
N ALA A 134 29.94 28.05 -0.82
CA ALA A 134 31.27 28.51 -1.18
C ALA A 134 32.29 27.91 -0.19
N ILE A 135 33.04 26.91 -0.67
CA ILE A 135 34.25 26.40 -0.03
C ILE A 135 35.28 27.53 0.00
N THR A 136 35.43 28.18 1.16
CA THR A 136 36.57 29.06 1.40
C THR A 136 37.78 28.19 1.76
N GLU A 137 38.77 28.16 0.87
CA GLU A 137 40.08 27.56 1.14
C GLU A 137 40.72 28.20 2.39
N PRO A 138 41.33 27.41 3.29
CA PRO A 138 42.07 27.98 4.40
C PRO A 138 43.41 28.53 3.91
N ASP A 139 43.58 29.86 3.99
CA ASP A 139 44.85 30.54 3.78
C ASP A 139 45.91 29.99 4.74
N GLY A 140 46.93 29.35 4.17
CA GLY A 140 48.10 28.87 4.89
C GLY A 140 48.98 30.03 5.37
N LYS A 141 49.39 29.96 6.63
CA LYS A 141 50.55 30.69 7.15
C LYS A 141 51.28 29.88 8.21
#